data_AF-A0A8C3NVF9-F1
#
_entry.id   AF-A0A8C3NVF9-F1
#
_cell.length_a   1.000
_cell.length_b   1.000
_cell.length_c   1.000
_cell.angle_alpha   90.00
_cell.angle_beta   90.00
_cell.angle_gamma   90.00
#
_symmetry.space_group_name_H-M   'P 1'
#
loop_
_entity.id
_entity.type
_entity.pdbx_description
1 polymer ?
#
loop_
_entity_poly.entity_id
_entity_poly.type
_entity_poly.pdbx_seq_one_letter_code
_entity_poly.pdbx_strand_id
1 'polypeptide(L)' 'QLISHINHAYLNFSEDGQYFLKVLIPSYAAGSIIGKGGQTIVQLQKETGATIKLSKSKDFYPGLQCAD' A
#
# COMPACT_ATOMS: atom_id res chain seq x y z
N GLN A 1 7.91 -1.33 -28.87
CA GLN A 1 8.84 -0.84 -27.83
C GLN A 1 8.33 0.39 -27.05
N LEU A 2 7.18 1.00 -27.38
CA LEU A 2 6.63 2.13 -26.61
C LEU A 2 5.84 1.72 -25.36
N ILE A 3 5.18 0.55 -25.37
CA ILE A 3 4.31 0.10 -24.25
C ILE A 3 5.12 -0.55 -23.11
N SER A 4 6.35 -0.99 -23.37
CA SER A 4 7.23 -1.60 -22.35
C SER A 4 7.77 -0.59 -21.33
N HIS A 5 7.88 0.68 -21.70
CA HIS A 5 8.54 1.70 -20.86
C HIS A 5 7.61 2.40 -19.88
N ILE A 6 6.29 2.29 -20.05
CA ILE A 6 5.30 2.89 -19.14
C ILE A 6 5.08 2.00 -17.88
N ASN A 7 5.30 0.68 -18.00
CA ASN A 7 5.04 -0.27 -16.90
C ASN A 7 6.15 -0.40 -15.85
N HIS A 8 7.37 0.10 -16.11
CA HIS A 8 8.49 -0.11 -15.18
C HIS A 8 8.41 0.77 -13.91
N ALA A 9 7.61 1.83 -13.92
CA ALA A 9 7.52 2.79 -12.82
C ALA A 9 6.51 2.40 -11.73
N TYR A 10 5.58 1.48 -12.00
CA TYR A 10 4.48 1.18 -11.06
C TYR A 10 4.63 -0.12 -10.28
N LEU A 11 5.44 -1.07 -10.74
CA LEU A 11 5.69 -2.32 -10.04
C LEU A 11 7.19 -2.61 -10.09
N ASN A 12 7.88 -2.40 -8.97
CA ASN A 12 9.28 -2.80 -8.84
C ASN A 12 9.31 -4.34 -8.93
N PHE A 13 9.83 -4.86 -10.04
CA PHE A 13 10.00 -6.29 -10.26
C PHE A 13 11.20 -6.77 -9.45
N SER A 14 10.96 -7.66 -8.49
CA SER A 14 12.01 -8.35 -7.74
C SER A 14 12.42 -9.61 -8.52
N GLU A 15 13.69 -10.01 -8.45
CA GLU A 15 14.18 -11.23 -9.14
C GLU A 15 13.41 -12.51 -8.73
N ASP A 16 12.75 -12.49 -7.56
CA ASP A 16 11.84 -13.54 -7.08
C ASP A 16 10.39 -13.47 -7.61
N GLY A 17 10.10 -12.59 -8.60
CA GLY A 17 8.76 -12.42 -9.16
C GLY A 17 7.77 -11.68 -8.24
N GLN A 18 8.25 -11.04 -7.17
CA GLN A 18 7.43 -10.24 -6.27
C GLN A 18 7.32 -8.79 -6.75
N TYR A 19 6.11 -8.25 -6.67
CA TYR A 19 5.82 -6.85 -7.03
C TYR A 19 5.48 -6.04 -5.79
N PHE A 20 6.01 -4.81 -5.73
CA PHE A 20 5.68 -3.86 -4.67
C PHE A 20 4.82 -2.72 -5.19
N LEU A 21 3.71 -2.47 -4.50
CA LEU A 21 2.80 -1.35 -4.74
C LEU A 21 2.74 -0.47 -3.48
N LYS A 22 2.95 0.83 -3.65
CA LYS A 22 2.73 1.85 -2.61
C LYS A 22 1.58 2.76 -3.04
N VAL A 23 0.58 2.90 -2.18
CA VAL A 23 -0.60 3.72 -2.43
C VAL A 23 -0.79 4.70 -1.29
N LEU A 24 -1.10 5.95 -1.62
CA LEU A 24 -1.51 6.95 -0.64
C LEU A 24 -2.97 6.72 -0.27
N ILE A 25 -3.25 6.65 1.03
CA ILE A 25 -4.62 6.54 1.54
C ILE A 25 -4.92 7.74 2.44
N PRO A 26 -6.14 8.30 2.40
CA PRO A 26 -6.57 9.27 3.39
C PRO A 26 -6.59 8.66 4.79
N SER A 27 -6.23 9.45 5.81
CA SER A 27 -6.18 9.00 7.20
C SER A 27 -7.51 8.39 7.69
N TYR A 28 -8.64 8.96 7.25
CA TYR A 28 -9.96 8.48 7.63
C TYR A 28 -10.28 7.08 7.08
N ALA A 29 -9.66 6.68 5.97
CA ALA A 29 -9.91 5.39 5.33
C ALA A 29 -9.06 4.25 5.92
N ALA A 30 -7.96 4.58 6.61
CA ALA A 30 -7.04 3.58 7.18
C ALA A 30 -7.75 2.63 8.17
N GLY A 31 -8.65 3.16 9.00
CA GLY A 31 -9.39 2.35 9.97
C GLY A 31 -10.26 1.27 9.33
N SER A 32 -10.91 1.58 8.20
CA SER A 32 -11.75 0.62 7.45
C SER A 32 -10.93 -0.48 6.79
N ILE A 33 -9.71 -0.18 6.34
CA ILE A 33 -8.80 -1.17 5.76
C ILE A 33 -8.26 -2.11 6.84
N ILE A 34 -7.90 -1.58 8.01
CA ILE A 34 -7.40 -2.38 9.15
C ILE A 34 -8.53 -3.25 9.71
N GLY A 35 -9.71 -2.67 9.90
CA GLY A 35 -10.85 -3.33 10.53
C GLY A 35 -10.71 -3.44 12.05
N LYS A 36 -11.81 -3.83 12.72
CA LYS A 36 -11.85 -3.99 14.18
C LYS A 36 -10.84 -5.06 14.62
N GLY A 37 -9.88 -4.68 15.46
CA GLY A 37 -8.83 -5.59 15.93
C GLY A 37 -7.92 -6.14 14.81
N GLY A 38 -7.88 -5.49 13.64
CA GLY A 38 -7.06 -5.95 12.51
C GLY A 38 -7.67 -7.09 11.69
N GLN A 39 -8.93 -7.47 11.93
CA GLN A 39 -9.53 -8.64 11.27
C GLN A 39 -9.58 -8.51 9.74
N THR A 40 -9.94 -7.32 9.23
CA THR A 40 -10.09 -7.09 7.79
C THR A 40 -8.76 -7.17 7.05
N ILE A 41 -7.70 -6.51 7.56
CA ILE A 41 -6.38 -6.58 6.91
C ILE A 41 -5.76 -7.98 6.98
N VAL A 42 -5.99 -8.74 8.06
CA VAL A 42 -5.54 -10.13 8.14
C VAL A 42 -6.26 -11.01 7.13
N GLN A 43 -7.57 -10.86 7.00
CA GLN A 43 -8.36 -11.58 6.00
C GLN A 43 -7.89 -11.25 4.57
N LEU A 44 -7.70 -9.97 4.24
CA LEU A 44 -7.22 -9.55 2.92
C LEU A 44 -5.84 -10.15 2.58
N GLN A 45 -4.91 -10.16 3.53
CA GLN A 45 -3.60 -10.80 3.33
C GLN A 45 -3.72 -12.31 3.12
N LYS A 46 -4.62 -12.98 3.87
CA LYS A 46 -4.85 -14.43 3.73
C LYS A 46 -5.48 -14.79 2.37
N GLU A 47 -6.44 -14.01 1.91
CA GLU A 47 -7.16 -14.26 0.65
C GLU A 47 -6.30 -13.97 -0.58
N THR A 48 -5.48 -12.91 -0.52
CA THR A 48 -4.66 -12.48 -1.66
C THR A 48 -3.25 -13.07 -1.66
N GLY A 49 -2.76 -13.57 -0.52
CA GLY A 49 -1.36 -13.93 -0.31
C GLY A 49 -0.41 -12.73 -0.27
N ALA A 50 -0.92 -11.50 -0.40
CA ALA A 50 -0.12 -10.29 -0.36
C ALA A 50 0.27 -9.95 1.08
N THR A 51 1.44 -9.31 1.23
CA THR A 51 1.81 -8.65 2.49
C THR A 51 1.34 -7.20 2.44
N ILE A 52 0.49 -6.81 3.38
CA ILE A 52 -0.09 -5.46 3.45
C ILE A 52 0.43 -4.78 4.71
N LYS A 53 1.06 -3.61 4.55
CA LYS A 53 1.58 -2.78 5.65
C LYS A 53 1.04 -1.36 5.50
N LEU A 54 0.56 -0.80 6.60
CA LEU A 54 0.19 0.61 6.69
C LEU A 54 1.21 1.35 7.56
N SER A 55 1.48 2.60 7.21
CA SER A 55 2.23 3.52 8.08
C SER A 55 1.50 3.72 9.42
N LYS A 56 2.25 4.05 10.48
CA LYS A 56 1.61 4.35 11.77
C LYS A 56 0.80 5.64 11.68
N SER A 57 -0.10 5.82 12.64
CA SER A 57 -0.80 7.10 12.78
C SER A 57 0.24 8.22 12.93
N LYS A 58 0.15 9.22 12.04
CA LYS A 58 1.06 10.38 11.92
C LYS A 58 2.38 10.15 11.16
N ASP A 59 2.61 8.97 10.60
CA ASP A 59 3.70 8.72 9.64
C ASP A 59 3.20 9.01 8.21
N PHE A 60 3.20 10.29 7.84
CA PHE A 60 2.78 10.74 6.51
C PHE A 60 3.89 10.63 5.49
N TYR A 61 3.49 10.50 4.22
CA TYR A 61 4.45 10.63 3.12
C TYR A 61 4.99 12.08 3.08
N PRO A 62 6.31 12.29 2.92
CA PRO A 62 6.90 13.63 2.92
C PRO A 62 6.19 14.58 1.96
N GLY A 63 5.90 15.79 2.42
CA GLY A 63 5.25 16.84 1.60
C GLY A 63 3.72 16.77 1.52
N LEU A 64 3.05 15.82 2.18
CA LEU A 64 1.58 15.70 2.20
C LEU A 64 0.90 16.26 3.46
N GLN A 65 1.64 16.97 4.30
CA GLN A 65 1.10 17.51 5.55
C GLN A 65 0.62 18.95 5.34
N CYS A 66 -0.70 19.14 5.28
CA CYS A 66 -1.27 20.42 5.70
C CYS A 66 -1.30 20.37 7.22
N ALA A 67 -0.54 21.25 7.87
CA ALA A 67 -0.43 21.33 9.32
C ALA A 67 -1.82 21.45 9.96
N ASP A 68 -1.91 20.95 11.20
CA ASP A 68 -3.06 21.10 12.09
C ASP A 68 -3.64 22.53 12.10
#